data_AF-A0A1E5T4J2-F1
#
_entry.id   AF-A0A1E5T4J2-F1
#
_cell.length_a   1.000
_cell.length_b   1.000
_cell.length_c   1.000
_cell.angle_alpha   90.00
_cell.angle_beta   90.00
_cell.angle_gamma   90.00
#
_symmetry.space_group_name_H-M   'P 1'
#
loop_
_entity.id
_entity.type
_entity.pdbx_description
1 polymer ?
#
loop_
_entity_poly.entity_id
_entity_poly.type
_entity_poly.pdbx_seq_one_letter_code
_entity_poly.pdbx_strand_id
1 'polypeptide(L)' 'MKHIQLIIDFTKREFEIINLLADGNRAKDIASTLFVSEFTVRTHLKNILRKSQARNTTALVATCIRQGLI' A
#
# COMPACT_ATOMS: atom_id res chain seq x y z
N MET A 1 8.21 20.53 -18.66
CA MET A 1 8.17 19.05 -18.84
C MET A 1 7.09 18.51 -17.91
N LYS A 2 5.93 18.10 -18.44
CA LYS A 2 4.85 17.54 -17.63
C LYS A 2 5.33 16.21 -17.06
N HIS A 3 5.48 16.12 -15.73
CA HIS A 3 5.76 14.87 -15.05
C HIS A 3 4.65 13.88 -15.42
N ILE A 4 5.00 12.82 -16.14
CA ILE A 4 4.12 11.69 -16.38
C ILE A 4 3.90 11.07 -15.01
N GLN A 5 2.75 11.37 -14.39
CA GLN A 5 2.30 10.73 -13.17
C GLN A 5 2.17 9.24 -13.51
N LEU A 6 3.11 8.42 -13.03
CA LEU A 6 2.95 6.97 -13.08
C LEU A 6 1.76 6.62 -12.21
N ILE A 7 0.59 6.47 -12.82
CA ILE A 7 -0.58 5.92 -12.14
C ILE A 7 -0.23 4.47 -11.81
N ILE A 8 0.08 4.21 -10.54
CA ILE A 8 0.37 2.85 -10.08
C ILE A 8 -0.96 2.12 -10.01
N ASP A 9 -1.11 1.05 -10.81
CA ASP A 9 -2.31 0.23 -10.82
C ASP A 9 -2.29 -0.78 -9.65
N PHE A 10 -2.83 -0.34 -8.52
CA PHE A 10 -3.10 -1.20 -7.38
C PHE A 10 -4.48 -1.84 -7.52
N THR A 11 -4.55 -3.12 -7.20
CA THR A 11 -5.85 -3.81 -7.07
C THR A 11 -6.64 -3.21 -5.92
N LYS A 12 -7.97 -3.43 -5.90
CA LYS A 12 -8.84 -2.99 -4.80
C LYS A 12 -8.31 -3.41 -3.42
N ARG A 13 -7.88 -4.68 -3.31
CA ARG A 13 -7.32 -5.23 -2.07
C ARG A 13 -6.00 -4.57 -1.66
N GLU A 14 -5.17 -4.21 -2.63
CA GLU A 14 -3.93 -3.48 -2.35
C GLU A 14 -4.21 -2.05 -1.87
N PHE A 15 -5.21 -1.38 -2.47
CA PHE A 15 -5.68 -0.07 -1.99
C PHE A 15 -6.23 -0.13 -0.57
N GLU A 16 -7.05 -1.13 -0.22
CA GLU A 16 -7.52 -1.33 1.16
C GLU A 16 -6.36 -1.43 2.16
N ILE A 17 -5.34 -2.22 1.82
CA ILE A 17 -4.15 -2.39 2.66
C ILE A 17 -3.37 -1.07 2.78
N ILE A 18 -3.22 -0.31 1.69
CA ILE A 18 -2.52 0.99 1.70
C ILE A 18 -3.24 2.01 2.58
N ASN A 19 -4.57 2.07 2.53
CA ASN A 19 -5.36 2.96 3.40
C ASN A 19 -5.18 2.59 4.87
N LEU A 20 -5.32 1.30 5.22
CA LEU A 20 -5.13 0.87 6.61
C LEU A 20 -3.70 1.10 7.12
N LEU A 21 -2.70 1.01 6.24
CA LEU A 21 -1.33 1.40 6.57
C LEU A 21 -1.22 2.90 6.87
N ALA A 22 -1.91 3.75 6.10
CA ALA A 22 -1.92 5.20 6.31
C ALA A 22 -2.60 5.59 7.63
N ASP A 23 -3.58 4.80 8.06
CA ASP A 23 -4.21 4.90 9.39
C ASP A 23 -3.31 4.39 10.54
N GLY A 24 -2.10 3.91 10.23
CA GLY A 24 -1.11 3.46 11.22
C GLY A 24 -1.23 2.00 11.67
N ASN A 25 -2.06 1.19 11.00
CA ASN A 25 -2.23 -0.22 11.35
C ASN A 25 -0.98 -1.04 11.00
N ARG A 26 -0.66 -2.04 11.85
CA ARG A 26 0.40 -3.02 11.55
C ARG A 26 -0.18 -4.18 10.74
N ALA A 27 0.69 -4.97 10.10
CA ALA A 27 0.28 -6.10 9.26
C ALA A 27 -0.66 -7.08 9.99
N LYS A 28 -0.45 -7.31 11.29
CA LYS A 28 -1.34 -8.12 12.12
C LYS A 28 -2.74 -7.54 12.27
N ASP A 29 -2.87 -6.22 12.44
CA ASP A 29 -4.14 -5.53 12.67
C ASP A 29 -4.93 -5.46 11.36
N ILE A 30 -4.22 -5.22 10.25
CA ILE A 30 -4.76 -5.30 8.89
C ILE A 30 -5.28 -6.72 8.62
N ALA A 31 -4.52 -7.75 9.00
CA ALA A 31 -4.92 -9.14 8.79
C ALA A 31 -6.24 -9.46 9.51
N SER A 32 -6.37 -9.02 10.76
CA SER A 32 -7.62 -9.13 11.53
C SER A 32 -8.77 -8.37 10.86
N THR A 33 -8.55 -7.11 10.46
CA THR A 33 -9.57 -6.25 9.81
C THR A 33 -10.07 -6.86 8.51
N LEU A 34 -9.16 -7.46 7.76
CA LEU A 34 -9.42 -7.96 6.42
C LEU A 34 -9.74 -9.46 6.37
N PHE A 35 -9.86 -10.12 7.54
CA PHE A 35 -10.14 -11.54 7.72
C PHE A 35 -9.21 -12.47 6.92
N VAL A 36 -7.91 -12.19 6.95
CA VAL A 36 -6.85 -12.99 6.30
C VAL A 36 -5.69 -13.23 7.25
N SER A 37 -4.71 -14.06 6.85
CA SER A 37 -3.50 -14.25 7.64
C SER A 37 -2.55 -13.04 7.52
N GLU A 38 -1.73 -12.80 8.55
CA GLU A 38 -0.66 -11.80 8.49
C GLU A 38 0.32 -12.08 7.34
N PHE A 39 0.58 -13.36 7.04
CA PHE A 39 1.39 -13.78 5.91
C PHE A 39 0.79 -13.32 4.56
N THR A 40 -0.53 -13.43 4.40
CA THR A 40 -1.26 -12.93 3.22
C THR A 40 -1.07 -11.43 3.07
N VAL A 41 -1.23 -10.65 4.15
CA VAL A 41 -0.99 -9.20 4.12
C VAL A 41 0.45 -8.88 3.73
N ARG A 42 1.44 -9.57 4.32
CA ARG A 42 2.86 -9.37 3.98
C ARG A 42 3.16 -9.70 2.52
N THR A 43 2.48 -10.68 1.94
CA THR A 43 2.58 -11.01 0.52
C THR A 43 2.05 -9.88 -0.36
N HIS A 44 0.88 -9.31 -0.01
CA HIS A 44 0.37 -8.11 -0.69
C HIS A 44 1.34 -6.92 -0.55
N LEU A 45 1.85 -6.65 0.66
CA LEU A 45 2.83 -5.57 0.88
C LEU A 45 4.07 -5.72 -0.01
N LYS A 46 4.61 -6.94 -0.16
CA LYS A 46 5.73 -7.20 -1.07
C LYS A 46 5.39 -6.84 -2.52
N ASN A 47 4.18 -7.20 -2.98
CA ASN A 47 3.73 -6.88 -4.34
C ASN A 47 3.52 -5.37 -4.51
N ILE A 48 2.91 -4.70 -3.54
CA ILE A 48 2.67 -3.25 -3.53
C ILE A 48 3.98 -2.47 -3.60
N LEU A 49 4.98 -2.84 -2.78
CA LEU A 49 6.30 -2.21 -2.81
C LEU A 49 6.99 -2.41 -4.16
N ARG A 50 6.89 -3.62 -4.73
CA ARG A 50 7.42 -3.89 -6.07
C ARG A 50 6.73 -3.05 -7.15
N LYS A 51 5.40 -2.95 -7.14
CA LYS A 51 4.62 -2.16 -8.10
C LYS A 51 4.93 -0.66 -8.01
N SER A 52 5.06 -0.15 -6.79
CA SER A 52 5.31 1.28 -6.53
C SER A 52 6.77 1.68 -6.61
N GLN A 53 7.70 0.72 -6.67
CA GLN A 53 9.15 0.96 -6.52
C GLN A 53 9.51 1.66 -5.19
N ALA A 54 8.62 1.61 -4.20
CA ALA A 54 8.87 2.20 -2.90
C ALA A 54 9.82 1.32 -2.08
N ARG A 55 10.83 1.95 -1.47
CA ARG A 55 11.83 1.25 -0.64
C ARG A 55 11.27 0.60 0.63
N ASN A 56 10.17 1.12 1.15
CA ASN A 56 9.49 0.62 2.35
C ASN A 56 8.05 1.16 2.43
N THR A 57 7.27 0.65 3.37
CA THR A 57 5.85 1.01 3.57
C THR A 57 5.65 2.48 3.90
N THR A 58 6.55 3.09 4.68
CA THR A 58 6.47 4.53 4.99
C THR A 58 6.66 5.38 3.72
N ALA A 59 7.64 5.04 2.88
CA ALA A 59 7.88 5.75 1.62
C ALA A 59 6.72 5.56 0.62
N LEU A 60 6.12 4.36 0.60
CA LEU A 60 4.91 4.06 -0.15
C LEU A 60 3.76 4.97 0.29
N VAL A 61 3.38 4.94 1.58
CA VAL A 61 2.26 5.73 2.12
C VAL A 61 2.46 7.22 1.84
N ALA A 62 3.66 7.74 2.12
CA ALA A 62 3.97 9.14 1.86
C ALA A 62 3.87 9.50 0.36
N THR A 63 4.19 8.56 -0.53
CA THR A 63 4.05 8.76 -1.98
C THR A 63 2.58 8.76 -2.39
N CYS A 64 1.78 7.82 -1.90
CA CYS A 64 0.35 7.76 -2.18
C CYS A 64 -0.37 9.04 -1.73
N ILE A 65 -0.07 9.55 -0.52
CA ILE A 65 -0.62 10.83 -0.03
C ILE A 65 -0.19 12.01 -0.90
N ARG A 66 1.12 12.14 -1.21
CA ARG A 66 1.63 13.25 -2.05
C ARG A 66 1.04 13.27 -3.46
N GLN A 67 0.65 12.09 -3.97
CA GLN A 67 0.05 11.95 -5.29
C GLN A 67 -1.48 12.01 -5.27
N GLY A 68 -2.11 12.17 -4.10
CA GLY A 68 -3.57 12.18 -3.95
C GLY A 68 -4.23 10.84 -4.29
N LEU A 69 -3.52 9.73 -4.11
CA LEU A 69 -4.05 8.37 -4.34
C LEU A 69 -4.85 7.86 -3.14
N ILE A 70 -4.56 8.40 -1.94
CA ILE A 70 -5.28 8.20 -0.67
C ILE A 70 -5.26 9.51 0.12
#